data_AF-A0A350WXD5-F1
#
_entry.id   AF-A0A350WXD5-F1
#
_cell.length_a   1.000
_cell.length_b   1.000
_cell.length_c   1.000
_cell.angle_alpha   90.00
_cell.angle_beta   90.00
_cell.angle_gamma   90.00
#
_symmetry.space_group_name_H-M   'P 1'
#
loop_
_entity.id
_entity.type
_entity.pdbx_description
1 polymer ?
#
loop_
_entity_poly.entity_id
_entity_poly.type
_entity_poly.pdbx_seq_one_letter_code
_entity_poly.pdbx_strand_id
1 'polypeptide(L)' 'MTHTDVIIFTHTGVPSELEGRGIGSRLVRAGLQYARENKLKVRSLCWFVSGYFDRHPEYKDLLA' A
#
# COMPACT_ATOMS: atom_id res chain seq x y z
N MET A 1 8.49 -23.10 -10.11
CA MET A 1 8.98 -21.78 -9.65
C MET A 1 7.88 -20.77 -9.96
N THR A 2 6.99 -20.48 -9.02
CA THR A 2 5.98 -19.43 -9.22
C THR A 2 6.68 -18.09 -9.05
N HIS A 3 6.91 -17.38 -10.15
CA HIS A 3 7.36 -15.98 -10.10
C HIS A 3 6.18 -15.17 -9.60
N THR A 4 6.27 -14.67 -8.36
CA THR A 4 5.29 -13.74 -7.82
C THR A 4 5.79 -12.34 -8.10
N ASP A 5 5.07 -11.61 -8.95
CA ASP A 5 5.42 -10.25 -9.31
C ASP A 5 5.22 -9.30 -8.12
N VAL A 6 6.14 -8.36 -7.95
CA VAL A 6 6.18 -7.43 -6.81
C VAL A 6 5.94 -6.01 -7.29
N ILE A 7 4.97 -5.32 -6.67
CA ILE A 7 4.76 -3.89 -6.82
C ILE A 7 5.40 -3.14 -5.64
N ILE A 8 6.14 -2.07 -5.95
CA ILE A 8 6.87 -1.30 -4.96
C ILE A 8 6.17 0.04 -4.72
N PHE A 9 5.72 0.28 -3.49
CA PHE A 9 5.14 1.57 -3.10
C PHE A 9 6.25 2.46 -2.55
N THR A 10 6.73 3.36 -3.39
CA THR A 10 7.87 4.24 -3.09
C THR A 10 7.47 5.47 -2.27
N HIS A 11 6.32 6.07 -2.57
CA HIS A 11 5.83 7.27 -1.89
C HIS A 11 4.30 7.39 -2.01
N THR A 12 3.67 8.07 -1.05
CA THR A 12 2.27 8.49 -1.12
C THR A 12 2.21 9.98 -0.80
N GLY A 13 1.89 10.78 -1.82
CA GLY A 13 1.78 12.23 -1.69
C GLY A 13 0.32 12.67 -1.60
N VAL A 14 0.02 13.53 -0.64
CA VAL A 14 -1.24 14.25 -0.54
C VAL A 14 -0.89 15.74 -0.42
N PRO A 15 -1.48 16.63 -1.24
CA PRO A 15 -1.28 18.07 -1.07
C PRO A 15 -1.66 18.52 0.34
N SER A 16 -0.89 19.43 0.93
CA SER A 16 -1.07 19.83 2.32
C SER A 16 -2.44 20.46 2.60
N GLU A 17 -3.05 21.10 1.61
CA GLU A 17 -4.41 21.65 1.68
C GLU A 17 -5.49 20.57 1.87
N LEU A 18 -5.14 19.31 1.56
CA LEU A 18 -6.02 18.15 1.60
C LEU A 18 -5.64 17.14 2.71
N GLU A 19 -4.60 17.45 3.50
CA GLU A 19 -4.20 16.64 4.66
C GLU A 19 -5.31 16.59 5.73
N GLY A 20 -5.20 15.62 6.64
CA GLY A 20 -6.19 15.40 7.71
C GLY A 20 -7.54 14.80 7.27
N ARG A 21 -7.77 14.62 5.97
CA ARG A 21 -9.04 14.10 5.40
C ARG A 21 -9.02 12.59 5.09
N GLY A 22 -7.96 11.87 5.51
CA GLY A 22 -7.82 10.44 5.27
C GLY A 22 -7.56 10.03 3.81
N ILE A 23 -7.16 10.96 2.95
CA ILE A 23 -6.93 10.71 1.52
C ILE A 23 -5.74 9.75 1.30
N GLY A 24 -4.65 9.92 2.05
CA GLY A 24 -3.49 9.02 1.97
C GLY A 24 -3.88 7.57 2.23
N SER A 25 -4.68 7.32 3.27
CA SER A 25 -5.19 5.98 3.60
C SER A 25 -6.05 5.40 2.47
N ARG A 26 -6.89 6.22 1.82
CA ARG A 26 -7.68 5.79 0.66
C ARG A 26 -6.81 5.41 -0.55
N LEU A 27 -5.76 6.19 -0.82
CA LEU A 27 -4.80 5.90 -1.89
C LEU A 27 -4.09 4.56 -1.65
N VAL A 28 -3.59 4.35 -0.42
CA VAL A 28 -2.94 3.09 -0.05
C VAL A 28 -3.90 1.92 -0.20
N ARG A 29 -5.12 2.03 0.33
CA ARG A 29 -6.14 0.98 0.20
C ARG A 29 -6.43 0.61 -1.26
N ALA A 30 -6.60 1.61 -2.13
CA ALA A 30 -6.84 1.37 -3.55
C ALA A 30 -5.64 0.65 -4.21
N GLY A 31 -4.41 1.07 -3.89
CA GLY A 31 -3.20 0.38 -4.37
C GLY A 31 -3.09 -1.06 -3.87
N LEU A 32 -3.40 -1.33 -2.60
CA LEU A 32 -3.38 -2.69 -2.04
C LEU A 32 -4.46 -3.57 -2.68
N GLN A 33 -5.65 -3.02 -2.94
CA GLN A 33 -6.70 -3.72 -3.65
C GLN A 33 -6.24 -4.10 -5.08
N TYR A 34 -5.63 -3.16 -5.80
CA TYR A 34 -5.04 -3.43 -7.11
C TYR A 34 -4.00 -4.55 -7.06
N ALA A 35 -3.12 -4.54 -6.04
CA ALA A 35 -2.12 -5.60 -5.86
C ALA A 35 -2.80 -6.97 -5.67
N ARG A 36 -3.84 -7.05 -4.84
CA ARG A 36 -4.59 -8.30 -4.60
C ARG A 36 -5.28 -8.81 -5.85
N GLU A 37 -5.96 -7.94 -6.59
CA GLU A 37 -6.68 -8.27 -7.83
C GLU A 37 -5.72 -8.81 -8.92
N ASN A 38 -4.51 -8.27 -8.98
CA ASN A 38 -3.48 -8.66 -9.94
C ASN A 38 -2.53 -9.75 -9.41
N LYS A 39 -2.82 -10.32 -8.23
CA LYS A 39 -1.99 -11.36 -7.57
C LYS A 39 -0.52 -10.93 -7.36
N LEU A 40 -0.32 -9.64 -7.12
CA LEU A 40 0.98 -9.03 -6.84
C LEU A 40 1.26 -9.04 -5.34
N LYS A 41 2.54 -9.15 -5.00
CA LYS A 41 3.02 -8.85 -3.64
C LYS A 41 3.47 -7.41 -3.55
N VAL A 42 3.38 -6.82 -2.36
CA VAL A 42 3.64 -5.41 -2.10
C VAL A 42 4.92 -5.30 -1.28
N ARG A 43 5.84 -4.45 -1.76
CA ARG A 43 6.99 -3.98 -0.98
C ARG A 43 6.82 -2.48 -0.71
N SER A 44 6.79 -2.08 0.55
CA SER A 44 6.74 -0.66 0.92
C SER A 44 8.14 -0.11 1.16
N LEU A 45 8.47 0.99 0.48
CA LEU A 45 9.61 1.85 0.83
C LEU A 45 9.14 3.15 1.51
N CYS A 46 7.86 3.47 1.39
CA CYS A 46 7.24 4.60 2.06
C CYS A 46 6.87 4.26 3.51
N TRP A 47 7.39 5.04 4.47
CA TRP A 47 7.07 4.91 5.90
C TRP A 47 5.55 4.97 6.18
N PHE A 48 4.82 5.78 5.42
CA PHE A 48 3.36 5.92 5.58
C PHE A 48 2.63 4.61 5.25
N VAL A 49 3.04 3.95 4.16
CA VAL A 49 2.48 2.66 3.73
C VAL A 49 2.85 1.56 4.73
N SER A 50 4.10 1.54 5.22
CA SER A 50 4.50 0.60 6.27
C SER A 50 3.64 0.77 7.53
N GLY A 51 3.44 2.00 8.00
CA GLY A 51 2.55 2.27 9.13
C GLY A 51 1.07 1.97 8.84
N TYR A 52 0.65 1.95 7.57
CA TYR A 52 -0.68 1.48 7.19
C TYR A 52 -0.81 -0.03 7.41
N PHE A 53 0.18 -0.83 7.02
CA PHE A 53 0.18 -2.28 7.28
C PHE A 53 0.19 -2.64 8.76
N ASP A 54 0.84 -1.84 9.60
CA ASP A 54 0.82 -2.05 11.06
C ASP A 54 -0.57 -1.84 11.65
N ARG A 55 -1.30 -0.85 11.15
CA ARG A 55 -2.70 -0.57 11.57
C ARG A 55 -3.72 -1.52 10.95
N HIS A 56 -3.37 -2.15 9.82
CA HIS A 56 -4.26 -2.99 9.03
C HIS A 56 -3.64 -4.37 8.76
N PRO A 57 -3.60 -5.25 9.79
CA PRO A 57 -2.99 -6.57 9.67
C PRO A 57 -3.66 -7.46 8.61
N GLU A 58 -4.90 -7.16 8.20
CA GLU A 58 -5.63 -7.87 7.15
C GLU A 58 -5.03 -7.76 5.74
N TYR A 59 -4.05 -6.86 5.53
CA TYR A 59 -3.29 -6.75 4.29
C TYR A 59 -1.89 -7.36 4.37
N LYS A 60 -1.48 -7.92 5.53
CA LYS A 60 -0.13 -8.51 5.68
C LYS A 60 0.10 -9.71 4.77
N ASP A 61 -0.97 -10.37 4.31
CA ASP A 61 -0.93 -11.42 3.30
C ASP A 61 -0.38 -10.91 1.95
N LEU A 62 -0.49 -9.62 1.66
CA LEU A 62 0.04 -9.01 0.44
C LEU A 62 1.52 -8.66 0.54
N LEU A 63 2.16 -8.71 1.70
CA LEU A 63 3.57 -8.38 1.83
C LEU A 63 4.46 -9.43 1.12
N ALA A 64 5.47 -8.91 0.40
CA ALA A 64 6.53 -9.68 -0.25
C ALA A 64 7.61 -10.12 0.75
#